data_AF-A0A9D7D228-F1
#
_entry.id   AF-A0A9D7D228-F1
#
_cell.length_a   1.000
_cell.length_b   1.000
_cell.length_c   1.000
_cell.angle_alpha   90.00
_cell.angle_beta   90.00
_cell.angle_gamma   90.00
#
_symmetry.space_group_name_H-M   'P 1'
#
loop_
_entity.id
_entity.type
_entity.pdbx_description
1 polymer ?
#
loop_
_entity_poly.entity_id
_entity_poly.type
_entity_poly.pdbx_seq_one_letter_code
_entity_poly.pdbx_strand_id
1 'polypeptide(L)'
;MSARRSILGVVLFVGLWACTNTEGGRAAAPPTSTSTSTSTSTSTSTPTPTPTSTSTSTSTSKVLVEIARELETLGSRCPRLAQFRAASHLHGDEIRYEYRVHRSTGRGGWSSGVPEPDADGLWLHIDVHDKASTRQLHTQPMVPLTELRDGRVLMLLLLEGDATAGSCGAAIREIVSRRGRDG
;
A
#
# COMPACT_ATOMS: atom_id res chain seq x y z
N MET A 1 -18.88 -42.78 15.61
CA MET A 1 -18.19 -41.50 15.88
C MET A 1 -17.01 -41.40 14.92
N SER A 2 -17.15 -40.67 13.81
CA SER A 2 -16.17 -40.65 12.72
C SER A 2 -15.59 -39.24 12.58
N ALA A 3 -14.31 -39.11 12.91
CA ALA A 3 -13.57 -37.85 12.87
C ALA A 3 -13.03 -37.63 11.45
N ARG A 4 -13.58 -36.66 10.72
CA ARG A 4 -13.03 -36.20 9.44
C ARG A 4 -11.96 -35.15 9.71
N ARG A 5 -10.69 -35.52 9.51
CA ARG A 5 -9.56 -34.59 9.43
C ARG A 5 -9.53 -33.99 8.02
N SER A 6 -9.87 -32.71 7.89
CA SER A 6 -9.65 -31.95 6.66
C SER A 6 -8.20 -31.49 6.60
N ILE A 7 -7.48 -31.98 5.60
CA ILE A 7 -6.13 -31.54 5.24
C ILE A 7 -6.29 -30.24 4.45
N LEU A 8 -5.92 -29.11 5.06
CA LEU A 8 -5.85 -27.83 4.37
C LEU A 8 -4.54 -27.80 3.57
N GLY A 9 -4.66 -27.78 2.24
CA GLY A 9 -3.53 -27.67 1.33
C GLY A 9 -2.84 -26.31 1.47
N VAL A 10 -1.55 -26.35 1.81
CA VAL A 10 -0.66 -25.19 1.76
C VAL A 10 -0.29 -24.98 0.29
N VAL A 11 -0.82 -23.92 -0.33
CA VAL A 11 -0.37 -23.46 -1.65
C VAL A 11 0.83 -22.55 -1.42
N LEU A 12 2.02 -23.12 -1.56
CA LEU A 12 3.29 -22.40 -1.51
C LEU A 12 3.52 -21.71 -2.87
N PHE A 13 3.27 -20.41 -2.96
CA PHE A 13 3.72 -19.62 -4.12
C PHE A 13 5.19 -19.26 -3.94
N VAL A 14 6.08 -20.10 -4.47
CA VAL A 14 7.50 -19.79 -4.64
C VAL A 14 7.62 -18.92 -5.89
N GLY A 15 7.61 -17.60 -5.69
CA GLY A 15 7.98 -16.63 -6.72
C GLY A 15 9.49 -16.68 -6.95
N LEU A 16 9.92 -17.56 -7.85
CA LEU A 16 11.30 -17.62 -8.34
C LEU A 16 11.52 -16.45 -9.30
N TRP A 17 12.04 -15.31 -8.80
CA TRP A 17 12.46 -14.20 -9.64
C TRP A 17 13.93 -14.41 -10.01
N ALA A 18 14.17 -15.11 -11.11
CA ALA A 18 15.49 -15.29 -11.70
C ALA A 18 15.77 -14.13 -12.67
N CYS A 19 16.51 -13.12 -12.21
CA CYS A 19 17.10 -12.11 -13.10
C CYS A 19 18.55 -12.51 -13.42
N THR A 20 18.76 -13.30 -14.48
CA THR A 20 20.10 -13.49 -15.05
C THR A 20 20.40 -12.31 -15.98
N ASN A 21 21.13 -11.31 -15.49
CA ASN A 21 21.70 -10.28 -16.35
C ASN A 21 23.04 -10.77 -16.90
N THR A 22 23.01 -11.17 -18.17
CA THR A 22 24.20 -11.44 -18.99
C THR A 22 24.92 -10.13 -19.26
N GLU A 23 26.15 -10.01 -18.72
CA GLU A 23 27.11 -8.96 -19.07
C GLU A 23 27.47 -9.04 -20.55
N GLY A 24 26.99 -8.07 -21.33
CA GLY A 24 27.41 -7.81 -22.70
C GLY A 24 28.08 -6.45 -22.77
N GLY A 25 29.41 -6.42 -22.67
CA GLY A 25 30.20 -5.22 -22.89
C GLY A 25 30.13 -4.75 -24.34
N ARG A 26 29.99 -3.44 -24.55
CA ARG A 26 30.47 -2.78 -25.78
C ARG A 26 30.82 -1.31 -25.54
N ALA A 27 31.92 -0.95 -26.17
CA ALA A 27 32.73 0.25 -25.99
C ALA A 27 32.06 1.59 -26.33
N ALA A 28 32.72 2.62 -25.81
CA ALA A 28 32.45 4.04 -25.83
C ALA A 28 32.22 4.69 -27.21
N ALA A 29 31.39 5.73 -27.21
CA ALA A 29 31.50 6.90 -28.08
C ALA A 29 31.11 8.17 -27.27
N PRO A 30 31.79 9.32 -27.47
CA PRO A 30 31.50 10.54 -26.73
C PRO A 30 30.25 11.25 -27.29
N PRO A 31 29.34 11.79 -26.44
CA PRO A 31 28.21 12.55 -26.94
C PRO A 31 28.60 14.01 -27.24
N THR A 32 28.29 14.43 -28.47
CA THR A 32 28.28 15.80 -28.96
C THR A 32 27.22 16.63 -28.21
N SER A 33 27.61 17.77 -27.66
CA SER A 33 26.70 18.73 -27.05
C SER A 33 25.86 19.44 -28.12
N THR A 34 24.56 19.13 -28.19
CA THR A 34 23.58 19.91 -28.96
C THR A 34 22.68 20.66 -27.99
N SER A 35 22.86 21.98 -27.94
CA SER A 35 22.02 22.91 -27.19
C SER A 35 20.75 23.22 -27.99
N THR A 36 19.62 22.63 -27.60
CA THR A 36 18.31 22.98 -28.17
C THR A 36 17.58 23.91 -27.23
N SER A 37 17.49 25.17 -27.63
CA SER A 37 16.68 26.22 -27.00
C SER A 37 15.21 25.82 -27.06
N THR A 38 14.56 25.67 -25.92
CA THR A 38 13.11 25.38 -25.84
C THR A 38 12.38 26.61 -25.30
N SER A 39 11.44 27.08 -26.13
CA SER A 39 10.61 28.26 -25.97
C SER A 39 9.72 28.20 -24.73
N THR A 40 9.70 29.29 -23.98
CA THR A 40 8.80 29.50 -22.85
C THR A 40 7.40 29.87 -23.36
N SER A 41 6.46 28.93 -23.27
CA SER A 41 5.03 29.19 -23.50
C SER A 41 4.35 29.43 -22.17
N THR A 42 3.99 30.68 -21.88
CA THR A 42 3.18 31.06 -20.72
C THR A 42 1.73 30.70 -20.99
N SER A 43 1.30 29.55 -20.50
CA SER A 43 -0.11 29.13 -20.51
C SER A 43 -0.79 29.66 -19.24
N THR A 44 -1.56 30.73 -19.37
CA THR A 44 -2.45 31.24 -18.33
C THR A 44 -3.63 30.28 -18.17
N SER A 45 -3.54 29.37 -17.21
CA SER A 45 -4.62 28.45 -16.85
C SER A 45 -5.72 29.22 -16.13
N THR A 46 -6.88 29.35 -16.78
CA THR A 46 -8.12 29.76 -16.13
C THR A 46 -8.42 28.81 -14.97
N PRO A 47 -8.62 29.28 -13.73
CA PRO A 47 -9.00 28.41 -12.62
C PRO A 47 -10.43 27.91 -12.85
N THR A 48 -10.56 26.68 -13.32
CA THR A 48 -11.82 25.94 -13.31
C THR A 48 -12.30 25.85 -11.85
N PRO A 49 -13.57 26.18 -11.54
CA PRO A 49 -14.08 26.06 -10.18
C PRO A 49 -13.92 24.61 -9.73
N THR A 50 -13.09 24.43 -8.71
CA THR A 50 -12.89 23.15 -8.03
C THR A 50 -14.27 22.66 -7.57
N PRO A 51 -14.75 21.48 -8.00
CA PRO A 51 -15.94 20.92 -7.38
C PRO A 51 -15.63 20.74 -5.90
N THR A 52 -16.32 21.52 -5.06
CA THR A 52 -16.35 21.29 -3.63
C THR A 52 -17.06 19.96 -3.44
N SER A 53 -16.27 18.89 -3.44
CA SER A 53 -16.69 17.62 -2.88
C SER A 53 -16.93 17.87 -1.40
N THR A 54 -18.16 18.21 -1.07
CA THR A 54 -18.70 18.08 0.28
C THR A 54 -18.72 16.59 0.57
N SER A 55 -17.55 16.05 0.90
CA SER A 55 -17.41 14.73 1.49
C SER A 55 -18.05 14.84 2.87
N THR A 56 -19.25 14.29 2.96
CA THR A 56 -19.95 14.04 4.22
C THR A 56 -19.05 13.15 5.07
N SER A 57 -18.17 13.79 5.84
CA SER A 57 -17.00 13.26 6.52
C SER A 57 -17.31 12.56 7.85
N THR A 58 -18.54 12.09 8.04
CA THR A 58 -18.98 11.55 9.34
C THR A 58 -19.10 10.03 9.34
N SER A 59 -18.91 9.39 8.18
CA SER A 59 -18.90 7.93 8.05
C SER A 59 -17.49 7.46 7.69
N THR A 60 -16.48 7.81 8.50
CA THR A 60 -15.28 6.96 8.54
C THR A 60 -15.75 5.53 8.67
N SER A 61 -15.40 4.69 7.70
CA SER A 61 -15.90 3.32 7.66
C SER A 61 -15.66 2.67 9.03
N LYS A 62 -16.74 2.24 9.71
CA LYS A 62 -16.68 1.57 11.01
C LYS A 62 -15.62 0.46 11.01
N VAL A 63 -15.44 -0.19 9.86
CA VAL A 63 -14.41 -1.18 9.57
C VAL A 63 -12.99 -0.63 9.81
N LEU A 64 -12.65 0.56 9.31
CA LEU A 64 -11.32 1.16 9.52
C LEU A 64 -11.10 1.55 10.98
N VAL A 65 -12.12 2.03 11.68
CA VAL A 65 -12.02 2.32 13.13
C VAL A 65 -11.68 1.04 13.89
N GLU A 66 -12.35 -0.06 13.58
CA GLU A 66 -12.11 -1.36 14.21
C GLU A 66 -10.73 -1.93 13.86
N ILE A 67 -10.32 -1.85 12.59
CA ILE A 67 -8.98 -2.24 12.15
C ILE A 67 -7.91 -1.43 12.89
N ALA A 68 -8.03 -0.10 12.93
CA ALA A 68 -7.07 0.78 13.60
C ALA A 68 -6.93 0.43 15.09
N ARG A 69 -8.05 0.19 15.79
CA ARG A 69 -8.02 -0.22 17.21
C ARG A 69 -7.31 -1.55 17.40
N GLU A 70 -7.57 -2.54 16.54
CA GLU A 70 -6.88 -3.83 16.64
C GLU A 70 -5.39 -3.74 16.33
N LEU A 71 -5.00 -2.95 15.33
CA LEU A 71 -3.59 -2.69 15.02
C LEU A 71 -2.85 -2.07 16.20
N GLU A 72 -3.50 -1.18 16.94
CA GLU A 72 -2.93 -0.60 18.16
C GLU A 72 -2.68 -1.66 19.26
N THR A 73 -3.61 -2.61 19.44
CA THR A 73 -3.39 -3.73 20.38
C THR A 73 -2.27 -4.68 19.92
N LEU A 74 -2.03 -4.77 18.62
CA LEU A 74 -1.00 -5.61 18.03
C LEU A 74 0.42 -5.13 18.35
N GLY A 75 0.60 -3.87 18.76
CA GLY A 75 1.91 -3.30 19.13
C GLY A 75 2.67 -4.09 20.21
N SER A 76 1.94 -4.81 21.09
CA SER A 76 2.55 -5.70 22.11
C SER A 76 3.25 -6.94 21.53
N ARG A 77 2.80 -7.41 20.35
CA ARG A 77 3.30 -8.61 19.67
C ARG A 77 4.12 -8.26 18.42
N CYS A 78 3.91 -7.05 17.89
CA CYS A 78 4.60 -6.49 16.75
C CYS A 78 5.31 -5.21 17.20
N PRO A 79 6.60 -5.26 17.58
CA PRO A 79 7.33 -4.07 18.03
C PRO A 79 7.33 -2.91 17.02
N ARG A 80 7.24 -3.22 15.72
CA ARG A 80 7.13 -2.22 14.65
C ARG A 80 5.84 -1.41 14.70
N LEU A 81 4.79 -1.91 15.35
CA LEU A 81 3.54 -1.20 15.63
C LEU A 81 3.48 -0.63 17.05
N ALA A 82 4.56 -0.70 17.84
CA ALA A 82 4.55 -0.21 19.23
C ALA A 82 4.23 1.29 19.34
N GLN A 83 4.55 2.06 18.29
CA GLN A 83 4.25 3.49 18.18
C GLN A 83 2.93 3.77 17.44
N PHE A 84 2.28 2.75 16.90
CA PHE A 84 1.00 2.92 16.22
C PHE A 84 -0.08 3.33 17.23
N ARG A 85 -0.80 4.40 16.90
CA ARG A 85 -1.96 4.89 17.62
C ARG A 85 -3.10 5.09 16.65
N ALA A 86 -4.27 4.51 16.95
CA ALA A 86 -5.43 4.58 16.05
C ALA A 86 -5.83 6.05 15.79
N ALA A 87 -5.84 6.88 16.83
CA ALA A 87 -6.21 8.29 16.73
C ALA A 87 -5.23 9.14 15.88
N SER A 88 -3.97 8.73 15.78
CA SER A 88 -2.94 9.49 15.05
C SER A 88 -2.81 9.08 13.58
N HIS A 89 -3.21 7.86 13.24
CA HIS A 89 -2.94 7.26 11.93
C HIS A 89 -4.20 6.97 11.12
N LEU A 90 -5.38 7.21 11.69
CA LEU A 90 -6.66 7.15 10.98
C LEU A 90 -7.01 8.53 10.43
N HIS A 91 -7.10 8.64 9.11
CA HIS A 91 -7.33 9.88 8.37
C HIS A 91 -8.50 9.71 7.40
N GLY A 92 -9.70 10.11 7.83
CA GLY A 92 -10.90 9.98 7.01
C GLY A 92 -11.21 8.51 6.71
N ASP A 93 -11.02 8.09 5.47
CA ASP A 93 -11.22 6.71 4.99
C ASP A 93 -9.88 5.98 4.71
N GLU A 94 -8.81 6.37 5.40
CA GLU A 94 -7.48 5.77 5.26
C GLU A 94 -6.81 5.56 6.63
N ILE A 95 -6.02 4.49 6.76
CA ILE A 95 -5.03 4.28 7.80
C ILE A 95 -3.65 4.30 7.12
N ARG A 96 -2.75 5.16 7.59
CA ARG A 96 -1.37 5.22 7.09
C ARG A 96 -0.38 5.16 8.24
N TYR A 97 0.63 4.29 8.12
CA TYR A 97 1.69 4.17 9.11
C TYR A 97 3.03 3.87 8.46
N GLU A 98 4.07 4.53 8.99
CA GLU A 98 5.42 4.46 8.49
C GLU A 98 6.37 4.24 9.66
N TYR A 99 7.07 3.11 9.64
CA TYR A 99 8.09 2.79 10.63
C TYR A 99 9.40 2.48 9.90
N ARG A 100 10.43 3.30 10.13
CA ARG A 100 11.75 3.15 9.51
C ARG A 100 11.65 2.92 8.00
N VAL A 101 11.09 3.91 7.32
CA VAL A 101 10.99 3.95 5.86
C VAL A 101 11.91 5.02 5.32
N HIS A 102 12.36 4.84 4.09
CA HIS A 102 13.04 5.86 3.31
C HIS A 102 12.28 6.13 2.02
N ARG A 103 12.67 7.22 1.35
CA ARG A 103 12.10 7.55 0.05
C ARG A 103 12.53 6.50 -0.98
N SER A 104 11.57 5.98 -1.74
CA SER A 104 11.87 5.06 -2.85
C SER A 104 12.96 5.64 -3.76
N THR A 105 13.96 4.81 -4.06
CA THR A 105 15.04 5.15 -5.00
C THR A 105 14.71 4.75 -6.44
N GLY A 106 13.70 3.91 -6.64
CA GLY A 106 13.22 3.47 -7.94
C GLY A 106 12.69 4.63 -8.80
N ARG A 107 13.00 4.60 -10.10
CA ARG A 107 12.49 5.57 -11.08
C ARG A 107 11.32 4.99 -11.86
N GLY A 108 10.18 5.68 -11.81
CA GLY A 108 8.98 5.33 -12.57
C GLY A 108 8.15 4.22 -11.93
N GLY A 109 6.97 3.99 -12.49
CA GLY A 109 6.00 3.04 -11.94
C GLY A 109 5.23 3.60 -10.73
N TRP A 110 4.18 2.89 -10.34
CA TRP A 110 3.29 3.29 -9.26
C TRP A 110 3.97 3.25 -7.88
N SER A 111 5.00 2.41 -7.72
CA SER A 111 5.79 2.31 -6.49
C SER A 111 6.73 3.49 -6.26
N SER A 112 7.01 4.32 -7.28
CA SER A 112 7.93 5.47 -7.12
C SER A 112 7.45 6.53 -6.14
N GLY A 113 6.15 6.55 -5.82
CA GLY A 113 5.55 7.40 -4.78
C GLY A 113 5.36 6.70 -3.43
N VAL A 114 5.69 5.42 -3.33
CA VAL A 114 5.51 4.61 -2.11
C VAL A 114 6.83 4.57 -1.33
N PRO A 115 6.83 4.88 -0.03
CA PRO A 115 8.00 4.70 0.81
C PRO A 115 8.50 3.25 0.82
N GLU A 116 9.82 3.09 0.83
CA GLU A 116 10.48 1.80 0.88
C GLU A 116 10.88 1.53 2.34
N PRO A 117 10.47 0.40 2.94
CA PRO A 117 10.88 0.07 4.31
C PRO A 117 12.39 -0.22 4.35
N ASP A 118 13.06 0.20 5.43
CA ASP A 118 14.39 -0.30 5.78
C ASP A 118 14.34 -1.82 6.03
N ALA A 119 15.48 -2.48 6.25
CA ALA A 119 15.52 -3.93 6.53
C ALA A 119 14.61 -4.36 7.70
N ASP A 120 14.42 -3.50 8.71
CA ASP A 120 13.49 -3.70 9.82
C ASP A 120 12.26 -2.78 9.78
N GLY A 121 12.03 -2.14 8.63
CA GLY A 121 10.96 -1.21 8.39
C GLY A 121 9.60 -1.87 8.16
N LEU A 122 8.57 -1.03 8.22
CA LEU A 122 7.19 -1.36 7.92
C LEU A 122 6.52 -0.14 7.30
N TRP A 123 5.96 -0.31 6.11
CA TRP A 123 5.05 0.66 5.52
C TRP A 123 3.66 0.03 5.38
N LEU A 124 2.65 0.72 5.90
CA LEU A 124 1.27 0.25 5.95
C LEU A 124 0.33 1.33 5.43
N HIS A 125 -0.52 0.96 4.48
CA HIS A 125 -1.61 1.78 3.98
C HIS A 125 -2.86 0.92 3.82
N ILE A 126 -3.96 1.32 4.45
CA ILE A 126 -5.25 0.64 4.39
C ILE A 126 -6.29 1.70 4.08
N ASP A 127 -7.11 1.53 3.08
CA ASP A 127 -8.16 2.51 2.77
C ASP A 127 -9.46 1.83 2.33
N VAL A 128 -10.54 2.60 2.41
CA VAL A 128 -11.85 2.21 1.87
C VAL A 128 -12.21 3.20 0.77
N HIS A 129 -12.50 2.69 -0.42
CA HIS A 129 -12.81 3.53 -1.57
C HIS A 129 -13.91 2.97 -2.46
N ASP A 130 -14.50 3.84 -3.28
CA ASP A 130 -15.46 3.41 -4.29
C ASP A 130 -14.79 2.52 -5.34
N LYS A 131 -15.47 1.44 -5.74
CA LYS A 131 -14.99 0.51 -6.78
C LYS A 131 -14.69 1.18 -8.13
N ALA A 132 -15.33 2.32 -8.40
CA ALA A 132 -15.12 3.13 -9.61
C ALA A 132 -13.97 4.14 -9.47
N SER A 133 -13.26 4.16 -8.34
CA SER A 133 -12.21 5.14 -8.09
C SER A 133 -11.04 4.98 -9.04
N THR A 134 -10.55 6.11 -9.55
CA THR A 134 -9.45 6.19 -10.52
C THR A 134 -8.13 6.68 -9.91
N ARG A 135 -8.05 6.77 -8.57
CA ARG A 135 -6.78 7.09 -7.90
C ARG A 135 -5.74 6.05 -8.31
N GLN A 136 -4.51 6.49 -8.58
CA GLN A 136 -3.44 5.63 -9.09
C GLN A 136 -3.25 4.36 -8.26
N LEU A 137 -3.38 4.42 -6.93
CA LEU A 137 -3.25 3.25 -6.06
C LEU A 137 -4.42 2.26 -6.20
N HIS A 138 -5.62 2.73 -6.53
CA HIS A 138 -6.83 1.90 -6.61
C HIS A 138 -6.92 1.14 -7.94
N THR A 139 -6.19 1.60 -8.96
CA THR A 139 -6.10 0.92 -10.25
C THR A 139 -4.99 -0.13 -10.31
N GLN A 140 -4.23 -0.32 -9.21
CA GLN A 140 -3.16 -1.31 -9.18
C GLN A 140 -3.72 -2.72 -8.98
N PRO A 141 -3.15 -3.75 -9.65
CA PRO A 141 -3.59 -5.13 -9.51
C PRO A 141 -3.10 -5.72 -8.18
N MET A 142 -3.68 -5.29 -7.06
CA MET A 142 -3.20 -5.63 -5.71
C MET A 142 -4.18 -6.55 -4.98
N VAL A 143 -3.64 -7.44 -4.15
CA VAL A 143 -4.39 -8.38 -3.32
C VAL A 143 -3.85 -8.27 -1.89
N PRO A 144 -4.71 -8.27 -0.85
CA PRO A 144 -6.16 -8.47 -0.89
C PRO A 144 -6.98 -7.19 -1.05
N LEU A 145 -7.98 -7.27 -1.92
CA LEU A 145 -9.12 -6.36 -1.99
C LEU A 145 -10.32 -7.09 -1.39
N THR A 146 -11.04 -6.45 -0.47
CA THR A 146 -12.29 -7.00 0.08
C THR A 146 -13.44 -6.05 -0.26
N GLU A 147 -14.45 -6.56 -0.97
CA GLU A 147 -15.67 -5.79 -1.22
C GLU A 147 -16.51 -5.79 0.06
N LEU A 148 -16.83 -4.59 0.57
CA LEU A 148 -17.67 -4.37 1.74
C LEU A 148 -19.15 -4.46 1.33
N ARG A 149 -20.05 -4.64 2.30
CA ARG A 149 -21.50 -4.77 2.03
C ARG A 149 -22.14 -3.56 1.36
N ASP A 150 -21.53 -2.39 1.50
CA ASP A 150 -21.99 -1.15 0.88
C ASP A 150 -21.44 -0.94 -0.55
N GLY A 151 -20.74 -1.93 -1.10
CA GLY A 151 -20.17 -1.91 -2.47
C GLY A 151 -18.85 -1.16 -2.58
N ARG A 152 -18.31 -0.62 -1.48
CA ARG A 152 -16.95 -0.07 -1.44
C ARG A 152 -15.92 -1.18 -1.32
N VAL A 153 -14.67 -0.84 -1.59
CA VAL A 153 -13.53 -1.76 -1.55
C VAL A 153 -12.60 -1.37 -0.42
N LEU A 154 -12.28 -2.33 0.44
CA LEU A 154 -11.20 -2.25 1.42
C LEU A 154 -9.91 -2.77 0.77
N MET A 155 -8.89 -1.92 0.69
CA MET A 155 -7.58 -2.26 0.16
C MET A 155 -6.52 -2.25 1.26
N LEU A 156 -5.55 -3.16 1.17
CA LEU A 156 -4.38 -3.21 2.04
C LEU A 156 -3.11 -3.21 1.19
N LEU A 157 -2.25 -2.22 1.42
CA LEU A 157 -0.87 -2.18 0.97
C LEU A 157 0.05 -2.30 2.17
N LEU A 158 0.94 -3.28 2.10
CA LEU A 158 1.83 -3.63 3.19
C LEU A 158 3.20 -3.99 2.61
N LEU A 159 4.22 -3.22 2.99
CA LEU A 159 5.61 -3.52 2.71
C LEU A 159 6.34 -3.75 4.02
N GLU A 160 7.10 -4.84 4.10
CA GLU A 160 7.95 -5.17 5.24
C GLU A 160 9.39 -5.24 4.76
N GLY A 161 10.32 -4.77 5.58
CA GLY A 161 11.74 -5.02 5.35
C GLY A 161 12.11 -6.50 5.47
N ASP A 162 13.13 -6.93 4.74
CA ASP A 162 13.55 -8.33 4.64
C ASP A 162 13.82 -9.01 6.00
N ALA A 163 14.40 -8.29 6.97
CA ALA A 163 14.70 -8.84 8.29
C ALA A 163 13.44 -9.12 9.13
N THR A 164 12.27 -8.70 8.64
CA THR A 164 11.04 -8.69 9.41
C THR A 164 9.83 -9.28 8.68
N ALA A 165 10.05 -9.75 7.44
CA ALA A 165 9.03 -10.36 6.60
C ALA A 165 8.26 -11.46 7.36
N GLY A 166 6.93 -11.32 7.39
CA GLY A 166 6.02 -12.37 7.86
C GLY A 166 5.63 -12.32 9.35
N SER A 167 6.37 -11.60 10.21
CA SER A 167 6.05 -11.57 11.65
C SER A 167 4.83 -10.69 11.98
N CYS A 168 4.80 -9.46 11.47
CA CYS A 168 3.68 -8.54 11.67
C CYS A 168 2.68 -8.62 10.53
N GLY A 169 3.17 -8.80 9.30
CA GLY A 169 2.33 -8.78 8.11
C GLY A 169 1.25 -9.86 8.08
N ALA A 170 1.50 -11.05 8.64
CA ALA A 170 0.48 -12.09 8.73
C ALA A 170 -0.68 -11.67 9.64
N ALA A 171 -0.38 -11.14 10.83
CA ALA A 171 -1.39 -10.67 11.78
C ALA A 171 -2.18 -9.47 11.25
N ILE A 172 -1.51 -8.51 10.58
CA ILE A 172 -2.17 -7.37 9.94
C ILE A 172 -3.16 -7.85 8.87
N ARG A 173 -2.72 -8.74 7.96
CA ARG A 173 -3.60 -9.31 6.92
C ARG A 173 -4.79 -10.05 7.54
N GLU A 174 -4.57 -10.81 8.61
CA GLU A 174 -5.66 -11.50 9.32
C GLU A 174 -6.71 -10.52 9.88
N ILE A 175 -6.28 -9.45 10.54
CA ILE A 175 -7.17 -8.40 11.08
C ILE A 175 -7.99 -7.79 9.94
N VAL A 176 -7.33 -7.37 8.85
CA VAL A 176 -7.99 -6.73 7.70
C VAL A 176 -8.98 -7.70 7.03
N SER A 177 -8.58 -8.95 6.76
CA SER A 177 -9.45 -9.96 6.15
C SER A 177 -10.61 -10.38 7.04
N ARG A 178 -10.45 -10.37 8.37
CA ARG A 178 -11.55 -10.60 9.30
C ARG A 178 -12.54 -9.44 9.23
N ARG A 179 -12.06 -8.21 9.45
CA ARG A 179 -12.92 -7.01 9.52
C ARG A 179 -13.57 -6.64 8.19
N GLY A 180 -12.90 -6.88 7.08
CA GLY A 180 -13.47 -6.69 5.75
C GLY A 180 -14.65 -7.62 5.45
N ARG A 181 -14.73 -8.80 6.07
CA ARG A 181 -15.89 -9.70 5.91
C ARG A 181 -17.08 -9.34 6.78
N ASP A 182 -16.82 -8.68 7.91
CA ASP A 182 -17.83 -8.29 8.89
C ASP A 182 -18.53 -6.97 8.52
N GLY A 183 -17.85 -6.11 7.75
CA GLY A 183 -18.32 -4.80 7.29
C GLY A 183 -19.21 -4.86 6.06
#